data_AF-A0A285M836-F1
#
_entry.id   AF-A0A285M836-F1
#
_cell.length_a   1.000
_cell.length_b   1.000
_cell.length_c   1.000
_cell.angle_alpha   90.00
_cell.angle_beta   90.00
_cell.angle_gamma   90.00
#
_symmetry.space_group_name_H-M   'P 1'
#
loop_
_entity.id
_entity.type
_entity.pdbx_description
1 polymer ?
#
loop_
_entity_poly.entity_id
_entity_poly.type
_entity_poly.pdbx_seq_one_letter_code
_entity_poly.pdbx_strand_id
1 'polypeptide(L)'
;MVGYDRRAECSKAARAIALEAEAIPYCDCTDHYSAAHPNLDNTLLAYSIGADRVRTGAVPFGWDELMPAIEHVIDDAWSADRHPLAMSA
;
A
#
# COMPACT_ATOMS: atom_id res chain seq x y z
N MET A 1 19.23 -17.12 3.71
CA MET A 1 17.85 -17.05 3.19
C MET A 1 16.99 -16.12 4.06
N VAL A 2 17.47 -14.91 4.41
CA VAL A 2 16.84 -14.01 5.41
C VAL A 2 16.30 -12.71 4.78
N GLY A 3 16.79 -12.33 3.59
CA GLY A 3 16.40 -11.07 2.94
C GLY A 3 15.04 -11.07 2.23
N TYR A 4 14.52 -12.24 1.84
CA TYR A 4 13.21 -12.34 1.20
C TYR A 4 12.05 -12.16 2.19
N ASP A 5 12.23 -12.65 3.42
CA ASP A 5 11.22 -12.58 4.47
C ASP A 5 11.02 -11.12 4.92
N ARG A 6 12.12 -10.40 5.19
CA ARG A 6 12.10 -8.98 5.57
C ARG A 6 11.42 -8.08 4.52
N ARG A 7 11.64 -8.33 3.23
CA ARG A 7 10.96 -7.59 2.15
C ARG A 7 9.47 -7.86 2.12
N ALA A 8 9.07 -9.13 2.25
CA ALA A 8 7.66 -9.51 2.30
C ALA A 8 6.95 -8.91 3.52
N GLU A 9 7.61 -8.87 4.69
CA GLU A 9 7.08 -8.22 5.89
C GLU A 9 6.98 -6.69 5.72
N CYS A 10 7.95 -6.06 5.07
CA CYS A 10 7.91 -4.62 4.77
C CYS A 10 6.74 -4.28 3.84
N SER A 11 6.53 -5.07 2.78
CA SER A 11 5.38 -4.92 1.89
C SER A 11 4.05 -5.16 2.59
N LYS A 12 3.97 -6.12 3.52
CA LYS A 12 2.76 -6.34 4.34
C LYS A 12 2.46 -5.15 5.24
N ALA A 13 3.48 -4.62 5.90
CA ALA A 13 3.34 -3.42 6.71
C ALA A 13 2.85 -2.26 5.83
N ALA A 14 3.57 -1.96 4.74
CA ALA A 14 3.20 -0.91 3.78
C ALA A 14 1.76 -1.04 3.28
N ARG A 15 1.29 -2.26 2.96
CA ARG A 15 -0.10 -2.52 2.55
C ARG A 15 -1.10 -2.24 3.66
N ALA A 16 -0.80 -2.61 4.90
CA ALA A 16 -1.67 -2.29 6.03
C ALA A 16 -1.80 -0.76 6.22
N ILE A 17 -0.70 -0.02 6.07
CA ILE A 17 -0.68 1.45 6.12
C ILE A 17 -1.52 2.05 4.98
N ALA A 18 -1.31 1.57 3.76
CA ALA A 18 -2.05 2.04 2.59
C ALA A 18 -3.56 1.77 2.70
N LEU A 19 -3.97 0.64 3.31
CA LEU A 19 -5.38 0.34 3.59
C LEU A 19 -5.97 1.27 4.65
N GLU A 20 -5.24 1.50 5.75
CA GLU A 20 -5.69 2.38 6.83
C GLU A 20 -5.83 3.85 6.39
N ALA A 21 -4.95 4.28 5.47
CA ALA A 21 -5.04 5.59 4.85
C ALA A 21 -6.09 5.66 3.72
N GLU A 22 -6.78 4.56 3.42
CA GLU A 22 -7.69 4.43 2.28
C GLU A 22 -7.03 4.83 0.96
N ALA A 23 -5.71 4.66 0.85
CA ALA A 23 -4.91 4.95 -0.34
C ALA A 23 -5.02 3.85 -1.40
N ILE A 24 -5.40 2.64 -0.97
CA ILE A 24 -5.74 1.51 -1.83
C ILE A 24 -7.11 0.95 -1.43
N PRO A 25 -7.87 0.37 -2.38
CA PRO A 25 -9.17 -0.21 -2.09
C PRO A 25 -9.03 -1.43 -1.17
N TYR A 26 -9.99 -1.56 -0.25
CA TYR A 26 -10.16 -2.78 0.52
C TYR A 26 -10.81 -3.83 -0.38
N CYS A 27 -10.14 -4.95 -0.60
CA CYS A 27 -10.66 -6.05 -1.41
C CYS A 27 -11.66 -6.88 -0.57
N ASP A 28 -12.81 -6.29 -0.24
CA ASP A 28 -13.95 -7.06 0.24
C ASP A 28 -14.75 -7.55 -0.97
N CYS A 29 -15.24 -8.77 -0.93
CA CYS A 29 -15.91 -9.43 -2.05
C CYS A 29 -17.33 -8.88 -2.29
N THR A 30 -17.60 -7.67 -1.80
CA THR A 30 -18.94 -7.13 -1.58
C THR A 30 -19.09 -5.79 -2.30
N ASP A 31 -19.30 -5.87 -3.62
CA ASP A 31 -20.06 -4.98 -4.53
C ASP A 31 -20.19 -3.46 -4.30
N HIS A 32 -19.27 -2.79 -3.62
CA HIS A 32 -19.19 -1.33 -3.58
C HIS A 32 -17.76 -0.85 -3.87
N TYR A 33 -17.32 -1.04 -5.11
CA TYR A 33 -16.18 -0.32 -5.67
C TYR A 33 -16.54 1.18 -5.72
N SER A 34 -16.21 1.91 -4.65
CA SER A 34 -16.06 3.36 -4.78
C SER A 34 -14.78 3.58 -5.56
N ALA A 35 -14.91 3.77 -6.88
CA ALA A 35 -13.81 4.06 -7.80
C ALA A 35 -13.23 5.47 -7.58
N ALA A 36 -12.90 5.80 -6.33
CA ALA A 36 -12.18 7.00 -5.99
C ALA A 36 -10.71 6.74 -6.29
N HIS A 37 -10.26 7.18 -7.48
CA HIS A 37 -8.84 7.29 -7.84
C HIS A 37 -7.97 7.67 -6.63
N PRO A 38 -6.67 7.28 -6.61
CA PRO A 38 -5.80 7.57 -5.48
C PRO A 38 -5.81 9.07 -5.24
N ASN A 39 -6.49 9.50 -4.17
CA ASN A 39 -6.48 10.91 -3.80
C ASN A 39 -5.07 11.21 -3.27
N LEU A 40 -4.48 12.30 -3.75
CA LEU A 40 -3.19 12.78 -3.26
C LEU A 40 -3.21 12.91 -1.73
N ASP A 41 -4.36 13.29 -1.17
CA ASP A 41 -4.57 13.38 0.28
C ASP A 41 -4.40 12.04 1.00
N ASN A 42 -4.96 10.95 0.45
CA ASN A 42 -4.86 9.62 1.03
C ASN A 42 -3.42 9.08 0.94
N THR A 43 -2.72 9.43 -0.14
CA THR A 43 -1.30 9.10 -0.30
C THR A 43 -0.45 9.82 0.76
N LEU A 44 -0.69 11.12 0.97
CA LEU A 44 -0.02 11.90 2.02
C LEU A 44 -0.34 11.38 3.42
N LEU A 45 -1.58 10.91 3.64
CA LEU A 45 -1.98 10.26 4.88
C LEU A 45 -1.22 8.95 5.11
N ALA A 46 -1.07 8.11 4.09
CA ALA A 46 -0.29 6.87 4.17
C ALA A 46 1.17 7.15 4.55
N TYR A 47 1.78 8.18 3.94
CA TYR A 47 3.12 8.62 4.31
C TYR A 47 3.19 9.11 5.76
N SER A 48 2.20 9.87 6.22
CA SER A 48 2.14 10.39 7.59
C SER A 48 2.01 9.28 8.63
N ILE A 49 1.19 8.26 8.35
CA ILE A 49 1.04 7.09 9.22
C ILE A 49 2.32 6.23 9.20
N GLY A 50 2.91 6.02 8.02
CA GLY A 50 4.20 5.33 7.87
C GLY A 50 5.32 6.01 8.64
N ALA A 51 5.42 7.33 8.52
CA ALA A 51 6.33 8.18 9.25
C ALA A 51 6.21 8.00 10.76
N ASP A 52 4.97 8.04 11.27
CA ASP A 52 4.70 7.89 12.70
C ASP A 52 5.07 6.49 13.21
N ARG A 53 4.77 5.44 12.44
CA ARG A 53 5.12 4.06 12.80
C ARG A 53 6.62 3.82 12.86
N VAL A 54 7.39 4.41 11.94
CA VAL A 54 8.87 4.38 11.99
C VAL A 54 9.36 5.14 13.23
N ARG A 55 8.83 6.34 13.46
CA ARG A 55 9.23 7.20 14.59
C ARG A 55 8.95 6.57 15.95
N THR A 56 7.82 5.87 16.09
CA THR A 56 7.41 5.20 17.33
C THR A 56 8.03 3.80 17.50
N GLY A 57 8.66 3.26 16.46
CA GLY A 57 9.18 1.89 16.46
C GLY A 57 8.08 0.82 16.42
N ALA A 58 6.86 1.19 16.02
CA ALA A 58 5.74 0.25 15.84
C ALA A 58 5.98 -0.74 14.70
N VAL A 59 6.91 -0.42 13.80
CA VAL A 59 7.39 -1.30 12.74
C VAL A 59 8.92 -1.42 12.80
N PRO A 60 9.50 -2.58 12.46
CA PRO A 60 10.95 -2.83 12.53
C PRO A 60 11.73 -2.31 11.30
N PHE A 61 11.11 -1.44 10.49
CA PHE A 61 11.65 -0.93 9.23
C PHE A 61 12.08 0.53 9.36
N GLY A 62 13.17 0.89 8.65
CA GLY A 62 13.58 2.28 8.53
C GLY A 62 12.69 3.08 7.60
N TRP A 63 12.81 4.40 7.66
CA TRP A 63 12.13 5.32 6.74
C TRP A 63 12.42 4.97 5.28
N ASP A 64 13.69 4.77 4.95
CA ASP A 64 14.17 4.48 3.59
C ASP A 64 13.71 3.11 3.07
N GLU A 65 13.29 2.20 3.95
CA GLU A 65 12.71 0.91 3.57
C GLU A 65 11.19 1.03 3.39
N LEU A 66 10.50 1.69 4.32
CA LEU A 66 9.04 1.68 4.40
C LEU A 66 8.38 2.66 3.42
N MET A 67 8.92 3.87 3.24
CA MET A 67 8.30 4.87 2.35
C MET A 67 8.23 4.41 0.89
N PRO A 68 9.31 3.89 0.28
CA PRO A 68 9.21 3.38 -1.10
C PRO A 68 8.34 2.12 -1.17
N ALA A 69 8.24 1.33 -0.10
CA ALA A 69 7.33 0.19 -0.06
C ALA A 69 5.85 0.62 -0.06
N ILE A 70 5.51 1.71 0.63
CA ILE A 70 4.15 2.31 0.59
C ILE A 70 3.84 2.81 -0.82
N GLU A 71 4.76 3.55 -1.43
CA GLU A 71 4.61 4.04 -2.81
C GLU A 71 4.37 2.90 -3.79
N HIS A 72 5.19 1.86 -3.71
CA HIS A 72 5.09 0.70 -4.58
C HIS A 72 3.76 -0.04 -4.42
N VAL A 73 3.26 -0.20 -3.19
CA VAL A 73 1.97 -0.86 -2.94
C VAL A 73 0.80 -0.03 -3.47
N ILE A 74 0.84 1.29 -3.32
CA ILE A 74 -0.19 2.18 -3.89
C ILE A 74 -0.15 2.11 -5.42
N ASP A 75 1.03 2.26 -6.02
CA ASP A 75 1.20 2.20 -7.47
C ASP A 75 0.77 0.86 -8.06
N ASP A 76 1.13 -0.27 -7.43
CA ASP A 76 0.73 -1.62 -7.86
C ASP A 76 -0.80 -1.81 -7.81
N ALA A 77 -1.45 -1.35 -6.74
CA ALA A 77 -2.90 -1.46 -6.60
C ALA A 77 -3.66 -0.71 -7.71
N TRP A 78 -3.19 0.48 -8.09
CA TRP A 78 -3.82 1.30 -9.12
C TRP A 78 -3.35 0.98 -10.54
N SER A 79 -2.15 0.41 -10.69
CA SER A 79 -1.65 -0.12 -11.96
C SER A 79 -2.37 -1.42 -12.36
N ALA A 80 -2.70 -2.26 -11.38
CA ALA A 80 -3.53 -3.45 -11.59
C ALA A 80 -4.96 -3.06 -12.04
N ASP A 81 -5.53 -2.00 -11.48
CA ASP A 81 -6.85 -1.46 -11.87
C ASP A 81 -6.86 -0.91 -13.32
N ARG A 82 -5.71 -0.48 -13.84
CA ARG A 82 -5.56 -0.04 -15.25
C ARG A 82 -5.51 -1.17 -16.29
N HIS A 83 -5.60 -2.44 -15.89
CA HIS A 83 -5.69 -3.58 -16.81
C HIS A 83 -6.87 -4.53 -16.53
N PRO A 84 -8.11 -4.18 -16.89
CA PRO A 84 -9.19 -5.14 -17.04
C PRO A 84 -9.39 -5.59 -18.51
N LEU A 85 -8.35 -5.61 -19.36
CA LEU A 85 -8.51 -5.92 -20.80
C LEU A 85 -7.35 -6.73 -21.39
N ALA A 86 -7.21 -8.02 -21.05
CA ALA A 86 -6.48 -8.97 -21.93
C ALA A 86 -6.72 -10.48 -21.67
N MET A 87 -7.83 -10.92 -21.07
CA MET A 87 -8.26 -12.34 -21.15
C MET A 87 -9.79 -12.37 -21.09
N SER A 88 -10.52 -12.34 -22.20
CA SER A 88 -10.88 -13.56 -22.92
C SER A 88 -11.33 -13.20 -24.33
N ALA A 89 -10.68 -13.78 -25.33
CA ALA A 89 -11.14 -13.87 -26.71
C ALA A 89 -11.74 -15.25 -26.96
#